data_AF-A0A2S6NG49-F1
#
_entry.id   AF-A0A2S6NG49-F1
#
_cell.length_a   1.000
_cell.length_b   1.000
_cell.length_c   1.000
_cell.angle_alpha   90.00
_cell.angle_beta   90.00
_cell.angle_gamma   90.00
#
_symmetry.space_group_name_H-M   'P 1'
#
loop_
_entity.id
_entity.type
_entity.pdbx_description
1 polymer ?
#
loop_
_entity_poly.entity_id
_entity_poly.type
_entity_poly.pdbx_seq_one_letter_code
_entity_poly.pdbx_strand_id
1 'polypeptide(L)'
;MAKIGRNDPCPCGSGKKYKRCCLANDEAAARERHAAANAVATASVPAQSHLCHDCTHELDDAANAVFALIDAGKFDAAEQAAHDVLTRFPGMHDGYECLGRLYQAKGDRTRAIECYHQVIAFARNEPHLYDPGFVGHFQDLIDRLEPRAAAN
;
A
#
# COMPACT_ATOMS: atom_id res chain seq x y z
N MET A 1 5.18 -12.04 -37.74
CA MET A 1 6.57 -12.35 -38.15
C MET A 1 6.88 -13.80 -37.83
N ALA A 2 7.37 -14.57 -38.80
CA ALA A 2 7.80 -15.95 -38.60
C ALA A 2 8.96 -16.00 -37.60
N LYS A 3 8.84 -16.81 -36.54
CA LYS A 3 9.94 -17.05 -35.60
C LYS A 3 11.00 -17.87 -36.32
N ILE A 4 12.19 -17.30 -36.52
CA ILE A 4 13.33 -18.02 -37.10
C ILE A 4 13.68 -19.18 -36.17
N GLY A 5 13.68 -20.41 -36.68
CA GLY A 5 14.04 -21.58 -35.90
C GLY A 5 15.54 -21.60 -35.59
N ARG A 6 15.91 -22.07 -34.40
CA ARG A 6 17.30 -22.11 -33.92
C ARG A 6 18.28 -22.82 -34.89
N ASN A 7 17.81 -23.77 -35.70
CA ASN A 7 18.64 -24.50 -36.64
C ASN A 7 18.61 -23.95 -38.08
N ASP A 8 17.76 -22.96 -38.38
CA ASP A 8 17.63 -22.38 -39.72
C ASP A 8 18.87 -21.57 -40.13
N PRO A 9 19.13 -21.39 -41.44
CA PRO A 9 20.18 -20.51 -41.92
C PRO A 9 19.98 -19.09 -41.39
N CYS A 10 21.06 -18.49 -40.89
CA CYS A 10 21.02 -17.17 -40.27
C CYS A 10 20.76 -16.07 -41.31
N PRO A 11 19.78 -15.18 -41.10
CA PRO A 11 19.40 -14.16 -42.10
C PRO A 11 20.44 -13.05 -42.28
N CYS A 12 21.48 -12.99 -41.45
CA CYS A 12 22.58 -12.02 -41.57
C CYS A 12 23.55 -12.32 -42.72
N GLY A 13 23.31 -13.35 -43.53
CA GLY A 13 24.14 -13.72 -44.67
C GLY A 13 25.42 -14.49 -44.33
N SER A 14 25.59 -14.93 -43.08
CA SER A 14 26.81 -15.62 -42.64
C SER A 14 26.94 -17.08 -43.10
N GLY A 15 25.89 -17.66 -43.69
CA GLY A 15 25.85 -19.08 -44.10
C GLY A 15 25.83 -20.09 -42.94
N LYS A 16 25.82 -19.64 -41.68
CA LYS A 16 25.81 -20.49 -40.48
C LYS A 16 24.37 -20.68 -39.96
N LYS A 17 24.14 -21.73 -39.16
CA LYS A 17 22.86 -21.93 -38.44
C LYS A 17 22.64 -20.79 -37.44
N TYR A 18 21.40 -20.30 -37.30
CA TYR A 18 21.04 -19.15 -36.47
C TYR A 18 21.52 -19.26 -35.02
N LYS A 19 21.40 -20.44 -34.39
CA LYS A 19 21.92 -20.72 -33.04
C LYS A 19 23.43 -20.56 -32.87
N ARG A 20 24.21 -20.61 -33.95
CA ARG A 20 25.67 -20.45 -33.95
C ARG A 20 26.11 -19.08 -34.49
N CYS A 21 25.18 -18.16 -34.70
CA CYS A 21 25.47 -16.84 -35.26
C CYS A 21 24.70 -15.75 -34.49
N CYS A 22 23.55 -15.29 -34.97
CA CYS A 22 22.86 -14.14 -34.36
C CYS A 22 22.04 -14.49 -33.11
N LEU A 23 21.74 -15.75 -32.81
CA LEU A 23 20.90 -16.12 -31.66
C LEU A 23 21.46 -15.57 -30.34
N ALA A 24 22.77 -15.69 -30.10
CA ALA A 24 23.37 -15.20 -28.85
C ALA A 24 23.27 -13.67 -28.72
N ASN A 25 23.42 -12.94 -29.83
CA ASN A 25 23.25 -11.49 -29.84
C ASN A 25 21.79 -11.08 -29.68
N ASP A 26 20.86 -11.81 -30.30
CA ASP A 26 19.42 -11.54 -30.16
C ASP A 26 18.92 -11.88 -28.75
N GLU A 27 19.45 -12.95 -28.13
CA GLU A 27 19.20 -13.32 -26.74
C GLU A 27 19.82 -12.28 -25.78
N ALA A 28 21.01 -11.75 -26.07
CA ALA A 28 21.62 -10.65 -25.32
C ALA A 28 20.81 -9.35 -25.44
N ALA A 29 20.42 -8.95 -26.65
CA ALA A 29 19.57 -7.79 -26.90
C ALA A 29 18.16 -7.96 -26.32
N ALA A 30 17.63 -9.19 -26.26
CA ALA A 30 16.39 -9.48 -25.55
C ALA A 30 16.57 -9.32 -24.04
N ARG A 31 17.66 -9.83 -23.46
CA ARG A 31 17.97 -9.63 -22.03
C ARG A 31 18.15 -8.16 -21.68
N GLU A 32 18.82 -7.38 -22.53
CA GLU A 32 18.95 -5.92 -22.35
C GLU A 32 17.61 -5.20 -22.47
N ARG A 33 16.75 -5.58 -23.44
CA ARG A 33 15.39 -5.05 -23.55
C ARG A 33 14.52 -5.41 -22.36
N HIS A 34 14.65 -6.62 -21.82
CA HIS A 34 13.94 -7.03 -20.60
C HIS A 34 14.50 -6.34 -19.35
N ALA A 35 15.81 -6.09 -19.27
CA ALA A 35 16.42 -5.31 -18.19
C ALA A 35 15.99 -3.83 -18.25
N ALA A 36 15.91 -3.24 -19.44
CA ALA A 36 15.38 -1.90 -19.65
C ALA A 36 13.87 -1.81 -19.38
N ALA A 37 13.09 -2.84 -19.75
CA ALA A 37 11.67 -2.91 -19.41
C ALA A 37 11.42 -3.09 -17.91
N ASN A 38 12.30 -3.78 -17.19
CA ASN A 38 12.23 -3.89 -15.72
C ASN A 38 12.71 -2.62 -15.01
N ALA A 39 13.50 -1.76 -15.68
CA ALA A 39 13.81 -0.40 -15.23
C ALA A 39 12.70 0.63 -15.57
N VAL A 40 11.78 0.29 -16.48
CA VAL A 40 10.60 1.12 -16.85
C VAL A 40 9.31 0.63 -16.16
N ALA A 41 9.29 -0.58 -15.60
CA ALA A 41 8.22 -1.03 -14.69
C ALA A 41 8.28 -0.34 -13.31
N THR A 42 9.37 0.36 -13.01
CA THR A 42 9.52 1.35 -11.93
C THR A 42 9.22 2.77 -12.44
N ALA A 43 8.16 2.94 -13.25
CA ALA A 43 7.59 4.24 -13.59
C ALA A 43 6.05 4.13 -13.63
N SER A 44 5.41 4.33 -12.47
CA SER A 44 4.65 5.55 -12.16
C SER A 44 3.20 5.53 -12.64
N VAL A 45 2.31 5.07 -11.75
CA VAL A 45 0.99 5.71 -11.61
C VAL A 45 1.25 7.09 -10.98
N PRO A 46 0.70 8.20 -11.49
CA PRO A 46 0.85 9.49 -10.82
C PRO A 46 -0.17 9.55 -9.69
N ALA A 47 0.17 8.97 -8.54
CA ALA A 47 -0.46 9.35 -7.28
C ALA A 47 0.20 10.66 -6.83
N GLN A 48 -0.44 11.77 -7.14
CA GLN A 48 -0.13 13.03 -6.47
C GLN A 48 -0.61 12.94 -5.03
N SER A 49 0.25 12.47 -4.12
CA SER A 49 0.23 12.87 -2.72
C SER A 49 1.63 12.68 -2.14
N HIS A 50 2.52 13.60 -2.48
CA HIS A 50 3.61 14.15 -1.67
C HIS A 50 4.34 13.34 -0.56
N LEU A 51 4.32 12.01 -0.57
CA LEU A 51 5.14 11.16 0.28
C LEU A 51 6.13 10.46 -0.64
N CYS A 52 7.41 10.72 -0.37
CA CYS A 52 8.48 9.91 -0.93
C CYS A 52 8.19 8.43 -0.65
N HIS A 53 8.59 7.51 -1.54
CA HIS A 53 8.42 6.06 -1.33
C HIS A 53 9.05 5.56 -0.01
N ASP A 54 9.94 6.36 0.59
CA ASP A 54 10.56 6.15 1.91
C ASP A 54 9.63 6.57 3.07
N CYS A 55 8.82 7.62 2.86
CA CYS A 55 7.94 8.26 3.83
C CYS A 55 6.71 7.38 4.16
N THR A 56 6.28 6.51 3.22
CA THR A 56 5.17 5.57 3.44
C THR A 56 5.58 4.40 4.31
N HIS A 57 6.83 3.90 4.18
CA HIS A 57 7.33 2.83 5.05
C HIS A 57 7.48 3.31 6.51
N GLU A 58 7.93 4.54 6.74
CA GLU A 58 8.01 5.06 8.12
C GLU A 58 6.65 5.17 8.81
N LEU A 59 5.60 5.51 8.05
CA LEU A 59 4.23 5.54 8.55
C LEU A 59 3.73 4.13 8.87
N ASP A 60 3.93 3.18 7.95
CA ASP A 60 3.55 1.78 8.13
C ASP A 60 4.26 1.17 9.36
N ASP A 61 5.56 1.41 9.51
CA ASP A 61 6.35 0.94 10.65
C ASP A 61 5.85 1.54 11.97
N ALA A 62 5.52 2.83 11.98
CA ALA A 62 4.97 3.50 13.16
C ALA A 62 3.58 2.95 13.53
N ALA A 63 2.69 2.77 12.55
CA ALA A 63 1.37 2.17 12.78
C ALA A 63 1.47 0.71 13.26
N ASN A 64 2.36 -0.09 12.66
CA ASN A 64 2.62 -1.47 13.08
C ASN A 64 3.16 -1.54 14.51
N ALA A 65 4.00 -0.60 14.93
CA ALA A 65 4.47 -0.50 16.31
C ALA A 65 3.31 -0.23 17.29
N VAL A 66 2.35 0.64 16.92
CA VAL A 66 1.14 0.86 17.73
C VAL A 66 0.34 -0.43 17.87
N PHE A 67 0.10 -1.16 16.77
CA PHE A 67 -0.65 -2.41 16.80
C PHE A 67 0.03 -3.47 17.68
N ALA A 68 1.34 -3.60 17.60
CA ALA A 68 2.10 -4.50 18.47
C ALA A 68 1.97 -4.14 19.96
N LEU A 69 1.88 -2.85 20.30
CA LEU A 69 1.65 -2.40 21.68
C LEU A 69 0.22 -2.69 22.15
N ILE A 70 -0.77 -2.56 21.27
CA ILE A 70 -2.16 -2.93 21.55
C ILE A 70 -2.26 -4.43 21.83
N ASP A 71 -1.66 -5.27 20.98
CA ASP A 71 -1.66 -6.73 21.15
C ASP A 71 -0.93 -7.16 22.44
N ALA A 72 0.09 -6.40 22.84
CA ALA A 72 0.79 -6.59 24.11
C ALA A 72 0.04 -6.04 25.34
N GLY A 73 -1.14 -5.43 25.16
CA GLY A 73 -1.94 -4.81 26.23
C GLY A 73 -1.31 -3.55 26.84
N LYS A 74 -0.29 -2.97 26.20
CA LYS A 74 0.43 -1.78 26.68
C LYS A 74 -0.27 -0.50 26.21
N PHE A 75 -1.47 -0.29 26.71
CA PHE A 75 -2.37 0.75 26.19
C PHE A 75 -1.83 2.18 26.32
N ASP A 76 -1.15 2.53 27.41
CA ASP A 76 -0.58 3.88 27.58
C ASP A 76 0.54 4.15 26.56
N ALA A 77 1.40 3.16 26.32
CA ALA A 77 2.45 3.25 25.33
C ALA A 77 1.88 3.31 23.90
N ALA A 78 0.83 2.53 23.62
CA ALA A 78 0.12 2.55 22.34
C ALA A 78 -0.53 3.92 22.08
N GLU A 79 -1.14 4.54 23.09
CA GLU A 79 -1.75 5.88 22.99
C GLU A 79 -0.70 6.93 22.64
N GLN A 80 0.44 6.89 23.34
CA GLN A 80 1.56 7.80 23.08
C GLN A 80 2.13 7.62 21.67
N ALA A 81 2.29 6.37 21.21
CA ALA A 81 2.78 6.07 19.87
C ALA A 81 1.77 6.51 18.78
N ALA A 82 0.47 6.34 19.00
CA ALA A 82 -0.55 6.81 18.07
C ALA A 82 -0.58 8.35 17.95
N HIS A 83 -0.36 9.07 19.07
CA HIS A 83 -0.21 10.52 19.04
C HIS A 83 1.09 10.98 18.34
N ASP A 84 2.17 10.20 18.44
CA ASP A 84 3.39 10.44 17.67
C ASP A 84 3.12 10.33 16.16
N VAL A 85 2.36 9.30 15.73
CA VAL A 85 1.92 9.16 14.33
C VAL A 85 1.15 10.40 13.87
N LEU A 86 0.18 10.88 14.63
CA LEU A 86 -0.57 12.10 14.29
C LEU A 86 0.32 13.35 14.22
N THR A 87 1.35 13.43 15.05
CA THR A 87 2.27 14.57 15.09
C THR A 87 3.23 14.56 13.91
N ARG A 88 3.74 13.38 13.55
CA ARG A 88 4.69 13.18 12.45
C ARG A 88 4.01 13.20 11.08
N PHE A 89 2.76 12.72 11.01
CA PHE A 89 2.01 12.55 9.77
C PHE A 89 0.61 13.20 9.86
N PRO A 90 0.51 14.53 10.01
CA PRO A 90 -0.76 15.21 10.29
C PRO A 90 -1.78 15.18 9.13
N GLY A 91 -1.34 14.83 7.91
CA GLY A 91 -2.20 14.70 6.73
C GLY A 91 -2.74 13.28 6.50
N MET A 92 -2.39 12.32 7.36
CA MET A 92 -2.70 10.90 7.17
C MET A 92 -3.76 10.43 8.17
N HIS A 93 -4.64 9.52 7.74
CA HIS A 93 -5.70 9.00 8.60
C HIS A 93 -5.21 7.95 9.60
N ASP A 94 -4.06 7.34 9.36
CA ASP A 94 -3.51 6.18 10.09
C ASP A 94 -3.39 6.40 11.59
N GLY A 95 -3.06 7.62 12.03
CA GLY A 95 -3.01 7.96 13.45
C GLY A 95 -4.38 7.86 14.13
N TYR A 96 -5.46 8.25 13.45
CA TYR A 96 -6.82 8.10 13.95
C TYR A 96 -7.28 6.63 13.90
N GLU A 97 -6.87 5.87 12.88
CA GLU A 97 -7.12 4.43 12.84
C GLU A 97 -6.45 3.71 14.02
N CYS A 98 -5.19 4.06 14.30
CA CYS A 98 -4.44 3.56 15.44
C CYS A 98 -5.16 3.83 16.78
N LEU A 99 -5.60 5.07 17.00
CA LEU A 99 -6.38 5.43 18.19
C LEU A 99 -7.73 4.69 18.24
N GLY A 100 -8.43 4.55 17.11
CA GLY A 100 -9.69 3.80 17.03
C GLY A 100 -9.53 2.36 17.50
N ARG A 101 -8.54 1.64 16.97
CA ARG A 101 -8.23 0.26 17.37
C ARG A 101 -7.79 0.15 18.82
N LEU A 102 -6.97 1.10 19.30
CA LEU A 102 -6.56 1.18 20.70
C LEU A 102 -7.77 1.32 21.63
N TYR A 103 -8.70 2.22 21.33
CA TYR A 103 -9.88 2.44 22.15
C TYR A 103 -10.86 1.26 22.09
N GLN A 104 -10.98 0.58 20.95
CA GLN A 104 -11.68 -0.70 20.88
C GLN A 104 -11.06 -1.74 21.82
N ALA A 105 -9.73 -1.86 21.84
CA ALA A 105 -9.04 -2.80 22.72
C ALA A 105 -9.18 -2.43 24.21
N LYS A 106 -9.25 -1.13 24.53
CA LYS A 106 -9.57 -0.62 25.89
C LYS A 106 -11.05 -0.81 26.28
N GLY A 107 -11.92 -1.16 25.33
CA GLY A 107 -13.37 -1.25 25.54
C GLY A 107 -14.10 0.10 25.52
N ASP A 108 -13.41 1.18 25.20
CA ASP A 108 -13.96 2.53 25.12
C ASP A 108 -14.56 2.77 23.73
N ARG A 109 -15.80 2.31 23.56
CA ARG A 109 -16.48 2.35 22.26
C ARG A 109 -16.74 3.77 21.78
N THR A 110 -17.02 4.70 22.70
CA THR A 110 -17.32 6.09 22.36
C THR A 110 -16.13 6.76 21.69
N ARG A 111 -14.94 6.68 22.32
CA ARG A 111 -13.72 7.26 21.73
C ARG A 111 -13.30 6.56 20.44
N ALA A 112 -13.52 5.24 20.33
CA ALA A 112 -13.26 4.52 19.08
C ALA A 112 -14.12 5.04 17.92
N ILE A 113 -15.42 5.27 18.15
CA ILE A 113 -16.35 5.82 17.14
C ILE A 113 -15.90 7.22 16.70
N GLU A 114 -15.54 8.09 17.64
CA GLU A 114 -15.03 9.44 17.33
C GLU A 114 -13.79 9.38 16.43
N CYS A 115 -12.85 8.46 16.69
CA CYS A 115 -11.67 8.27 15.87
C CYS A 115 -12.04 7.82 14.44
N TYR A 116 -12.96 6.88 14.29
CA TYR A 116 -13.39 6.40 12.97
C TYR A 116 -14.16 7.46 12.17
N HIS A 117 -14.89 8.34 12.84
CA HIS A 117 -15.45 9.51 12.17
C HIS A 117 -14.38 10.44 11.60
N GLN A 118 -13.25 10.63 12.30
CA GLN A 118 -12.12 11.39 11.75
C GLN A 118 -11.54 10.71 10.51
N VAL A 119 -11.32 9.39 10.54
CA VAL A 119 -10.84 8.64 9.36
C VAL A 119 -11.77 8.82 8.16
N ILE A 120 -13.09 8.73 8.37
CA ILE A 120 -14.08 8.98 7.31
C ILE A 120 -14.03 10.43 6.81
N ALA A 121 -13.78 11.42 7.69
CA ALA A 121 -13.66 12.81 7.30
C ALA A 121 -12.47 13.05 6.35
N PHE A 122 -11.31 12.43 6.63
CA PHE A 122 -10.15 12.44 5.73
C PHE A 122 -10.50 11.85 4.37
N ALA A 123 -11.13 10.67 4.34
CA ALA A 123 -11.52 10.02 3.10
C ALA A 123 -12.55 10.80 2.28
N ARG A 124 -13.47 11.52 2.93
CA ARG A 124 -14.44 12.39 2.24
C ARG A 124 -13.80 13.67 1.71
N ASN A 125 -12.76 14.18 2.37
CA ASN A 125 -12.03 15.37 1.93
C ASN A 125 -11.17 15.06 0.69
N GLU A 126 -10.56 13.87 0.65
CA GLU A 126 -9.68 13.44 -0.45
C GLU A 126 -10.11 12.11 -1.07
N PRO A 127 -11.31 12.00 -1.68
CA PRO A 127 -11.88 10.73 -2.12
C PRO A 127 -11.09 10.01 -3.22
N HIS A 128 -10.17 10.72 -3.89
CA HIS A 128 -9.31 10.17 -4.93
C HIS A 128 -8.13 9.33 -4.38
N LEU A 129 -7.84 9.43 -3.08
CA LEU A 129 -6.76 8.70 -2.42
C LEU A 129 -7.21 7.35 -1.85
N TYR A 130 -8.51 7.07 -1.85
CA TYR A 130 -9.09 5.90 -1.19
C TYR A 130 -9.89 5.03 -2.14
N ASP A 131 -9.91 3.72 -1.86
CA ASP A 131 -10.78 2.80 -2.57
C ASP A 131 -12.26 3.08 -2.27
N PRO A 132 -13.19 2.81 -3.22
CA PRO A 132 -14.62 3.06 -3.03
C PRO A 132 -15.26 2.37 -1.80
N GLY A 133 -14.65 1.30 -1.30
CA GLY A 133 -15.11 0.57 -0.11
C GLY A 133 -14.57 1.09 1.22
N PHE A 134 -13.60 2.01 1.21
CA PHE A 134 -12.90 2.46 2.42
C PHE A 134 -13.85 3.09 3.44
N VAL A 135 -14.68 4.05 3.02
CA VAL A 135 -15.65 4.70 3.91
C VAL A 135 -16.68 3.69 4.45
N GLY A 136 -17.13 2.75 3.61
CA GLY A 136 -18.06 1.71 4.01
C GLY A 136 -17.49 0.81 5.10
N HIS A 137 -16.20 0.44 4.99
CA HIS A 137 -15.52 -0.35 6.02
C HIS A 137 -15.54 0.32 7.40
N PHE A 138 -15.20 1.62 7.47
CA PHE A 138 -15.22 2.34 8.74
C PHE A 138 -16.63 2.61 9.25
N GLN A 139 -17.60 2.80 8.36
CA GLN A 139 -19.01 2.90 8.76
C GLN A 139 -19.49 1.59 9.41
N ASP A 140 -19.18 0.44 8.81
CA ASP A 140 -19.51 -0.87 9.40
C ASP A 140 -18.87 -1.07 10.78
N LEU A 141 -17.65 -0.55 11.00
CA LEU A 141 -16.99 -0.58 12.31
C LEU A 141 -17.73 0.28 13.34
N ILE A 142 -18.15 1.49 12.95
CA ILE A 142 -18.95 2.38 13.81
C ILE A 142 -20.27 1.71 14.17
N ASP A 143 -21.01 1.19 13.19
CA ASP A 143 -22.32 0.56 13.41
C ASP A 143 -22.23 -0.66 14.35
N ARG A 144 -21.10 -1.39 14.32
CA ARG A 144 -20.84 -2.51 15.27
C ARG A 144 -20.52 -2.05 16.69
N LEU A 145 -19.98 -0.85 16.84
CA LEU A 145 -19.59 -0.26 18.12
C LEU A 145 -20.72 0.54 18.77
N GLU A 146 -21.64 1.07 17.97
CA GLU A 146 -22.82 1.72 18.50
C GLU A 146 -23.58 0.74 19.39
N PRO A 147 -24.03 1.17 20.59
CA PRO A 147 -24.89 0.32 21.39
C PRO A 147 -26.12 0.02 20.53
N ARG A 148 -26.39 -1.28 20.27
CA ARG A 148 -27.68 -1.72 19.71
C ARG A 148 -28.74 -1.00 20.53
N ALA A 149 -29.37 0.01 19.94
CA ALA A 149 -30.43 0.75 20.60
C ALA A 149 -31.36 -0.32 21.18
N ALA A 150 -31.47 -0.34 22.51
CA ALA A 150 -32.32 -1.29 23.19
C ALA A 150 -33.67 -1.18 22.49
N ALA A 151 -34.05 -2.24 21.77
CA ALA A 151 -35.34 -2.34 21.13
C ALA A 151 -36.35 -2.24 22.27
N ASN A 152 -36.97 -1.07 22.39
CA ASN A 152 -38.05 -0.80 23.31
C ASN A 152 -39.37 -1.16 22.62
#